data_AF-F3GN69-F1
#
_entry.id   AF-F3GN69-F1
#
_cell.length_a   1.000
_cell.length_b   1.000
_cell.length_c   1.000
_cell.angle_alpha   90.00
_cell.angle_beta   90.00
_cell.angle_gamma   90.00
#
_symmetry.space_group_name_H-M   'P 1'
#
loop_
_entity.id
_entity.type
_entity.pdbx_description
1 polymer ?
#
loop_
_entity_poly.entity_id
_entity_poly.type
_entity_poly.pdbx_seq_one_letter_code
_entity_poly.pdbx_strand_id
1 'polypeptide(L)'
;RGRFKVYLIDEVHMLSSHSFNALLKTLEEPPPYVKFILATTDPQKLPATILSRCLQFSLKNMTPERVVEHLTHVLGVENVPFEDDALWLLGRAA
;
A
#
# COMPACT_ATOMS: atom_id res chain seq x y z
N ARG A 1 -5.57 -6.14 25.59
CA ARG A 1 -5.26 -4.76 25.14
C ARG A 1 -4.07 -4.83 24.19
N GLY A 2 -4.18 -4.29 22.97
CA GLY A 2 -3.09 -4.32 21.99
C GLY A 2 -1.95 -3.35 22.36
N ARG A 3 -0.72 -3.70 21.98
CA ARG A 3 0.49 -2.89 22.23
C ARG A 3 0.46 -1.54 21.51
N PHE A 4 -0.18 -1.49 20.34
CA PHE A 4 -0.31 -0.29 19.52
C PHE A 4 -1.75 -0.09 19.05
N LYS A 5 -2.12 1.18 18.84
CA LYS A 5 -3.29 1.60 18.08
C LYS A 5 -2.81 2.03 16.70
N VAL A 6 -3.19 1.26 15.67
CA VAL A 6 -2.74 1.47 14.29
C VAL A 6 -3.85 2.17 13.51
N TYR A 7 -3.50 3.23 12.80
CA TYR A 7 -4.35 3.92 11.83
C TYR A 7 -3.81 3.64 10.43
N LEU A 8 -4.57 2.88 9.65
CA LEU A 8 -4.32 2.69 8.23
C LEU A 8 -5.26 3.63 7.46
N ILE A 9 -4.69 4.55 6.69
CA ILE A 9 -5.44 5.46 5.84
C ILE A 9 -5.04 5.16 4.40
N ASP A 10 -5.99 4.61 3.66
CA ASP A 10 -5.83 4.34 2.24
C ASP A 10 -6.24 5.55 1.41
N GLU A 11 -5.66 5.66 0.23
CA GLU A 11 -5.80 6.80 -0.70
C GLU A 11 -5.73 8.16 0.00
N VAL A 12 -4.71 8.32 0.83
CA VAL A 12 -4.57 9.51 1.69
C VAL A 12 -4.53 10.82 0.89
N HIS A 13 -4.14 10.78 -0.39
CA HIS A 13 -4.16 11.94 -1.28
C HIS A 13 -5.56 12.50 -1.56
N MET A 14 -6.62 11.75 -1.25
CA MET A 14 -8.02 12.20 -1.35
C MET A 14 -8.48 13.01 -0.13
N LEU A 15 -7.67 13.09 0.93
CA LEU A 15 -8.01 13.89 2.10
C LEU A 15 -8.04 15.38 1.77
N SER A 16 -8.98 16.09 2.40
CA SER A 16 -9.02 17.55 2.33
C SER A 16 -7.79 18.17 3.00
N SER A 17 -7.42 19.38 2.59
CA SER A 17 -6.31 20.13 3.21
C SER A 17 -6.51 20.33 4.72
N HIS A 18 -7.75 20.51 5.17
CA HIS A 18 -8.04 20.65 6.59
C HIS A 18 -7.78 19.35 7.37
N SER A 19 -8.14 18.21 6.79
CA SER A 19 -7.87 16.88 7.36
C SER A 19 -6.37 16.61 7.48
N PHE A 20 -5.57 17.00 6.47
CA PHE A 20 -4.12 16.89 6.52
C PHE A 20 -3.52 17.72 7.66
N ASN A 21 -3.95 18.96 7.83
CA ASN A 21 -3.44 19.83 8.88
C ASN A 21 -3.74 19.30 10.28
N ALA A 22 -4.90 18.68 10.47
CA ALA A 22 -5.25 18.02 11.73
C ALA A 22 -4.33 16.81 12.04
N LEU A 23 -3.91 16.07 11.01
CA LEU A 23 -3.00 14.94 11.14
C LEU A 23 -1.56 15.37 11.46
N LEU A 24 -1.10 16.52 10.94
CA LEU A 24 0.29 16.99 11.09
C LEU A 24 0.75 17.04 12.55
N LYS A 25 -0.06 17.60 13.45
CA LYS A 25 0.29 17.69 14.88
C LYS A 25 0.53 16.30 15.49
N THR A 26 -0.24 15.31 15.07
CA THR A 26 -0.11 13.93 15.57
C THR A 26 1.05 13.19 14.90
N LEU A 27 1.41 13.53 13.66
CA LEU A 27 2.56 12.96 12.96
C LEU A 27 3.90 13.53 13.47
N GLU A 28 3.90 14.78 13.93
CA GLU A 28 5.08 15.43 14.53
C GLU A 28 5.42 14.84 15.89
N GLU A 29 4.43 14.70 16.77
CA GLU A 29 4.60 14.17 18.12
C GLU A 29 3.59 13.02 18.35
N PRO A 30 3.79 11.86 17.69
CA PRO A 30 2.85 10.75 17.83
C PRO A 30 2.91 10.19 19.25
N PRO A 31 1.76 9.90 19.87
CA PRO A 31 1.75 9.12 21.10
C PRO A 31 2.51 7.81 20.90
N PRO A 32 3.29 7.32 21.88
CA PRO A 32 4.22 6.20 21.68
C PRO A 32 3.52 4.89 21.29
N TYR A 33 2.23 4.76 21.64
CA TYR A 33 1.38 3.63 21.31
C TYR A 33 0.62 3.79 19.99
N VAL A 34 0.75 4.91 19.28
CA VAL A 34 0.05 5.16 18.00
C VAL A 34 1.01 4.93 16.83
N LYS A 35 0.50 4.28 15.78
CA LYS A 35 1.22 4.11 14.50
C LYS A 35 0.31 4.49 13.34
N PHE A 36 0.84 5.25 12.39
CA PHE A 36 0.16 5.59 11.15
C PHE A 36 0.78 4.82 9.99
N ILE A 37 -0.09 4.27 9.13
CA ILE A 37 0.26 3.70 7.84
C ILE A 37 -0.57 4.46 6.82
N LEU A 38 0.09 5.18 5.92
CA LEU A 38 -0.54 5.98 4.88
C LEU A 38 -0.27 5.28 3.54
N ALA A 39 -1.31 4.95 2.81
CA ALA A 39 -1.22 4.40 1.46
C ALA A 39 -1.76 5.43 0.46
N THR A 40 -1.07 5.54 -0.68
CA THR A 40 -1.46 6.43 -1.78
C THR A 40 -0.94 5.86 -3.09
N THR A 41 -1.76 5.96 -4.14
CA THR A 41 -1.31 5.73 -5.52
C THR A 41 -0.60 6.94 -6.13
N ASP A 42 -0.77 8.13 -5.54
CA ASP A 42 -0.18 9.39 -6.02
C ASP A 42 0.54 10.14 -4.88
N PRO A 43 1.84 9.89 -4.65
CA PRO A 43 2.59 10.56 -3.59
C PRO A 43 2.87 12.04 -3.90
N GLN A 44 2.78 12.47 -5.16
CA GLN A 44 3.07 13.86 -5.56
C GLN A 44 1.96 14.82 -5.13
N LYS A 45 0.74 14.32 -4.98
CA LYS A 45 -0.39 15.08 -4.42
C LYS A 45 -0.29 15.30 -2.91
N LEU A 46 0.63 14.63 -2.22
CA LEU A 46 0.80 14.82 -0.78
C LEU A 46 1.63 16.06 -0.46
N PRO A 47 1.25 16.83 0.58
CA PRO A 47 2.08 17.93 1.06
C PRO A 47 3.48 17.44 1.46
N ALA A 48 4.53 18.18 1.10
CA ALA A 48 5.90 17.88 1.48
C ALA A 48 6.10 17.76 3.00
N THR A 49 5.23 18.41 3.79
CA THR A 49 5.21 18.32 5.26
C THR A 49 4.85 16.93 5.77
N ILE A 50 3.98 16.19 5.08
CA ILE A 50 3.67 14.79 5.39
C ILE A 50 4.84 13.90 4.99
N LEU A 51 5.33 14.08 3.76
CA LEU A 51 6.42 13.27 3.20
C LEU A 51 7.71 13.35 4.04
N SER A 52 8.02 14.49 4.65
CA SER A 52 9.20 14.66 5.50
C SER A 52 9.08 14.05 6.91
N ARG A 53 7.85 13.73 7.35
CA ARG A 53 7.55 13.16 8.68
C ARG A 53 7.21 11.67 8.62
N CYS A 54 7.25 11.07 7.44
CA CYS A 54 6.94 9.66 7.22
C CYS A 54 8.13 8.93 6.60
N LEU A 55 8.32 7.68 7.00
CA LEU A 55 9.18 6.76 6.26
C LEU A 55 8.44 6.33 5.00
N GLN A 56 9.04 6.61 3.84
CA GLN A 56 8.43 6.33 2.55
C GLN A 56 8.90 4.97 2.03
N PHE A 57 7.94 4.11 1.74
CA PHE A 57 8.17 2.84 1.05
C PHE A 57 7.49 2.88 -0.31
N SER A 58 8.29 2.87 -1.36
CA SER A 58 7.77 2.68 -2.73
C SER A 58 7.68 1.19 -3.00
N LEU A 59 6.45 0.69 -3.11
CA LEU A 59 6.20 -0.68 -3.54
C LEU A 59 6.40 -0.74 -5.06
N LYS A 60 7.33 -1.58 -5.50
CA LYS A 60 7.55 -1.83 -6.92
C LYS A 60 6.51 -2.83 -7.41
N ASN A 61 6.14 -2.71 -8.68
CA ASN A 61 5.31 -3.70 -9.36
C ASN A 61 5.97 -5.09 -9.25
N MET A 62 5.13 -6.11 -9.14
CA MET A 62 5.61 -7.49 -9.25
C MET A 62 6.12 -7.73 -10.66
N THR A 63 7.21 -8.47 -10.80
CA THR A 63 7.66 -8.87 -12.14
C THR A 63 6.67 -9.89 -12.71
N PRO A 64 6.54 -10.00 -14.05
CA PRO A 64 5.64 -10.97 -14.67
C PRO A 64 5.85 -12.39 -14.13
N GLU A 65 7.10 -12.79 -13.87
CA GLU A 65 7.46 -14.10 -13.32
C GLU A 65 6.82 -14.33 -11.95
N ARG A 66 6.86 -13.30 -11.07
CA ARG A 66 6.26 -13.39 -9.73
C ARG A 66 4.74 -13.40 -9.79
N VAL A 67 4.15 -12.70 -10.75
CA VAL A 67 2.69 -12.74 -10.97
C VAL A 67 2.29 -14.14 -11.42
N VAL A 68 3.00 -14.72 -12.39
CA VAL A 68 2.76 -16.10 -12.86
C VAL A 68 2.90 -17.10 -11.72
N GLU A 69 4.01 -17.06 -10.97
CA GLU A 69 4.25 -17.94 -9.82
C GLU A 69 3.11 -17.86 -8.79
N HIS A 70 2.67 -16.64 -8.48
CA HIS A 70 1.57 -16.43 -7.54
C HIS A 70 0.24 -16.96 -8.07
N LEU A 71 -0.07 -16.73 -9.36
CA LEU A 71 -1.30 -17.23 -9.99
C LEU A 71 -1.31 -18.76 -10.06
N THR A 72 -0.20 -19.39 -10.46
CA THR A 72 -0.05 -20.85 -10.46
C THR A 72 -0.31 -21.43 -9.07
N HIS A 73 0.24 -20.80 -8.02
CA HIS A 73 0.01 -21.23 -6.64
C HIS A 73 -1.48 -21.13 -6.26
N VAL A 74 -2.10 -19.97 -6.47
CA VAL A 74 -3.50 -19.74 -6.12
C VAL A 74 -4.43 -20.69 -6.88
N LEU A 75 -4.27 -20.81 -8.20
CA LEU A 75 -5.11 -21.67 -9.03
C LEU A 75 -4.93 -23.15 -8.69
N GLY A 76 -3.72 -23.56 -8.32
CA GLY A 76 -3.44 -24.90 -7.81
C GLY A 76 -4.17 -25.20 -6.49
N VAL A 77 -4.18 -24.25 -5.55
CA VAL A 77 -4.92 -24.38 -4.27
C VAL A 77 -6.44 -24.42 -4.49
N GLU A 78 -6.94 -23.56 -5.38
CA GLU A 78 -8.36 -23.46 -5.72
C GLU A 78 -8.84 -24.58 -6.67
N ASN A 79 -7.96 -25.47 -7.13
CA ASN A 79 -8.22 -26.52 -8.13
C ASN A 79 -8.87 -25.99 -9.43
N VAL A 80 -8.45 -24.80 -9.87
CA VAL A 80 -8.92 -24.19 -11.13
C VAL A 80 -7.94 -24.58 -12.24
N PRO A 81 -8.39 -25.24 -13.33
CA PRO A 81 -7.54 -25.53 -14.48
C PRO A 81 -7.02 -24.25 -15.14
N PHE A 82 -5.77 -24.25 -15.60
CA PHE A 82 -5.15 -23.13 -16.30
C PHE A 82 -4.17 -23.61 -17.36
N GLU A 83 -3.84 -22.70 -18.28
CA GLU A 83 -2.79 -22.87 -19.28
C GLU A 83 -1.63 -21.93 -18.93
N ASP A 84 -0.39 -22.44 -18.93
CA ASP A 84 0.79 -21.66 -18.56
C ASP A 84 0.95 -20.40 -19.42
N ASP A 85 0.69 -20.50 -20.72
CA ASP A 85 0.76 -19.37 -21.66
C ASP A 85 -0.27 -18.27 -21.31
N ALA A 86 -1.45 -18.64 -20.82
CA ALA A 86 -2.47 -17.69 -20.38
C ALA A 86 -2.01 -16.93 -19.13
N LEU A 87 -1.34 -17.61 -18.19
CA LEU A 87 -0.77 -16.96 -17.01
C LEU A 87 0.31 -15.95 -17.40
N TRP A 88 1.16 -16.25 -18.37
CA TRP A 88 2.15 -15.31 -18.88
C TRP A 88 1.55 -14.09 -19.58
N LEU A 89 0.40 -14.24 -20.25
CA LEU A 89 -0.35 -13.10 -20.80
C LEU A 89 -0.87 -12.21 -19.68
N LEU A 90 -1.42 -12.78 -18.60
CA LEU A 90 -1.87 -12.03 -17.43
C LEU A 90 -0.71 -11.34 -16.70
N GLY A 91 0.40 -12.06 -16.48
CA GLY A 91 1.59 -11.53 -15.79
C GLY A 91 2.25 -10.37 -16.50
N ARG A 92 2.19 -10.31 -17.84
CA ARG A 92 2.70 -9.18 -18.64
C ARG A 92 1.75 -7.98 -18.68
N ALA A 93 0.45 -8.20 -18.45
CA ALA A 93 -0.58 -7.15 -18.49
C ALA A 93 -0.79 -6.45 -17.13
N ALA A 94 -0.32 -7.07 -16.03
CA ALA A 94 -0.35 -6.53 -14.68
C ALA A 94 0.77 -5.52 -14.41
#